data_AF-A0A6C0B7I8-F1
#
_entry.id   AF-A0A6C0B7I8-F1
#
_cell.length_a   1.000
_cell.length_b   1.000
_cell.length_c   1.000
_cell.angle_alpha   90.00
_cell.angle_beta   90.00
_cell.angle_gamma   90.00
#
_symmetry.space_group_name_H-M   'P 1'
#
loop_
_entity.id
_entity.type
_entity.pdbx_description
1 polymer ?
#
loop_
_entity_poly.entity_id
_entity_poly.type
_entity_poly.pdbx_seq_one_letter_code
_entity_poly.pdbx_strand_id
1 'polypeptide(L)'
;MSASKQNIFYYSNFCPHSQKVLQFLVRANLTQEIAFICIDKRGNDPNTNQMYIIMENGDRVLMPPNIHSVPALLMLGANYKVVYGDEIIKHYEPNIVNDKMLATNFNGEPSGFSLSGNGSSLLDTGSVGISLAASYSGRQTIQTPPPEKGNNKIKDGDNTMTNQMEEMRKAQDSQLGIGPQTKNPFLQTI
;
A
#
# COMPACT_ATOMS: atom_id res chain seq x y z
N MET A 1 -15.33 -27.98 -8.80
CA MET A 1 -14.19 -28.43 -9.62
C MET A 1 -12.98 -27.65 -9.13
N SER A 2 -12.07 -28.31 -8.41
CA SER A 2 -10.87 -27.67 -7.86
C SER A 2 -9.96 -27.26 -9.01
N ALA A 3 -9.61 -25.98 -9.12
CA ALA A 3 -8.60 -25.52 -10.05
C ALA A 3 -7.27 -26.16 -9.67
N SER A 4 -6.89 -27.22 -10.40
CA SER A 4 -5.57 -27.84 -10.27
C SER A 4 -4.53 -26.81 -10.67
N LYS A 5 -3.51 -26.58 -9.82
CA LYS A 5 -2.39 -25.67 -10.08
C LYS A 5 -1.75 -25.99 -11.44
N GLN A 6 -1.97 -25.15 -12.44
CA GLN A 6 -1.52 -25.39 -13.82
C GLN A 6 -0.14 -24.78 -14.09
N ASN A 7 0.34 -23.86 -13.25
CA ASN A 7 1.56 -23.10 -13.54
C ASN A 7 2.55 -23.20 -12.37
N ILE A 8 3.83 -23.28 -12.70
CA ILE A 8 4.92 -23.36 -11.73
C ILE A 8 5.84 -22.17 -11.94
N PHE A 9 6.03 -21.37 -10.90
CA PHE A 9 6.92 -20.22 -10.89
C PHE A 9 8.22 -20.56 -10.16
N TYR A 10 9.32 -20.48 -10.90
CA TYR A 10 10.68 -20.68 -10.43
C TYR A 10 11.34 -19.35 -10.13
N TYR A 11 11.85 -19.21 -8.91
CA TYR A 11 12.47 -17.99 -8.43
C TYR A 11 13.71 -18.26 -7.58
N SER A 12 14.51 -17.22 -7.37
CA SER A 12 15.64 -17.23 -6.44
C SER A 12 15.50 -16.07 -5.47
N ASN A 13 15.81 -16.30 -4.19
CA ASN A 13 15.80 -15.22 -3.19
C ASN A 13 16.92 -14.21 -3.41
N PHE A 14 18.01 -14.62 -4.09
CA PHE A 14 19.17 -13.77 -4.37
C PHE A 14 19.04 -12.94 -5.65
N CYS A 15 17.92 -13.08 -6.38
CA CYS A 15 17.68 -12.36 -7.62
C CYS A 15 16.68 -11.19 -7.41
N PRO A 16 17.07 -9.93 -7.65
CA PRO A 16 16.18 -8.78 -7.46
C PRO A 16 14.98 -8.79 -8.43
N HIS A 17 15.18 -9.25 -9.66
CA HIS A 17 14.09 -9.41 -10.63
C HIS A 17 13.06 -10.43 -10.16
N SER A 18 13.52 -11.53 -9.55
CA SER A 18 12.64 -12.56 -8.99
C SER A 18 11.82 -12.01 -7.84
N GLN A 19 12.41 -11.22 -6.95
CA GLN A 19 11.71 -10.57 -5.84
C GLN A 19 10.62 -9.61 -6.35
N LYS A 20 10.90 -8.81 -7.38
CA LYS A 20 9.92 -7.90 -8.00
C LYS A 20 8.69 -8.66 -8.52
N VAL A 21 8.91 -9.74 -9.28
CA VAL A 21 7.81 -10.56 -9.83
C VAL A 21 7.06 -11.30 -8.71
N LEU A 22 7.76 -11.86 -7.74
CA LEU A 22 7.16 -12.53 -6.58
C LEU A 22 6.22 -11.58 -5.82
N GLN A 23 6.68 -10.35 -5.55
CA GLN A 23 5.90 -9.32 -4.87
C GLN A 23 4.64 -8.91 -5.63
N PHE A 24 4.68 -8.92 -6.97
CA PHE A 24 3.51 -8.69 -7.81
C PHE A 24 2.52 -9.86 -7.73
N LEU A 25 2.99 -11.10 -7.91
CA LEU A 25 2.14 -12.29 -7.91
C LEU A 25 1.41 -12.50 -6.57
N VAL A 26 2.09 -12.22 -5.45
CA VAL A 26 1.49 -12.29 -4.12
C VAL A 26 0.43 -11.21 -3.92
N ARG A 27 0.70 -9.96 -4.33
CA ARG A 27 -0.29 -8.86 -4.28
C ARG A 27 -1.52 -9.11 -5.15
N ALA A 28 -1.34 -9.83 -6.26
CA ALA A 28 -2.40 -10.23 -7.17
C ALA A 28 -3.23 -11.44 -6.67
N ASN A 29 -2.95 -11.98 -5.48
CA ASN A 29 -3.61 -13.17 -4.92
C ASN A 29 -3.48 -14.44 -5.79
N LEU A 30 -2.46 -14.54 -6.65
CA LEU A 30 -2.23 -15.70 -7.53
C LEU A 30 -1.56 -16.89 -6.83
N THR A 31 -1.45 -16.84 -5.50
CA THR A 31 -0.80 -17.87 -4.67
C THR A 31 -1.54 -19.21 -4.69
N GLN A 32 -2.84 -19.19 -5.01
CA GLN A 32 -3.66 -20.40 -5.11
C GLN A 32 -3.52 -21.08 -6.48
N GLU A 33 -3.25 -20.32 -7.54
CA GLU A 33 -3.20 -20.80 -8.92
C GLU A 33 -1.80 -21.29 -9.33
N ILE A 34 -0.77 -20.67 -8.75
CA ILE A 34 0.64 -20.88 -9.11
C ILE A 34 1.36 -21.65 -8.00
N ALA A 35 2.14 -22.66 -8.37
CA ALA A 35 3.09 -23.31 -7.46
C ALA A 35 4.41 -22.53 -7.45
N PHE A 36 4.93 -22.19 -6.27
CA PHE A 36 6.17 -21.44 -6.11
C PHE A 36 7.32 -22.39 -5.75
N ILE A 37 8.39 -22.36 -6.53
CA ILE A 37 9.58 -23.20 -6.31
C ILE A 37 10.83 -22.31 -6.26
N CYS A 38 11.54 -22.38 -5.15
CA CYS A 38 12.82 -21.70 -4.98
C CYS A 38 13.97 -22.57 -5.53
N ILE A 39 14.81 -22.03 -6.40
CA ILE A 39 15.93 -22.76 -7.02
C ILE A 39 17.28 -22.56 -6.32
N ASP A 40 17.29 -21.89 -5.16
CA ASP A 40 18.53 -21.54 -4.44
C ASP A 40 19.25 -22.80 -3.96
N LYS A 41 18.50 -23.75 -3.40
CA LYS A 41 19.02 -25.04 -2.93
C LYS A 41 18.93 -26.07 -4.06
N ARG A 42 19.88 -26.03 -4.99
CA ARG A 42 19.99 -27.01 -6.08
C ARG A 42 21.29 -27.81 -6.00
N GLY A 43 21.24 -29.06 -6.44
CA GLY A 43 22.39 -29.96 -6.50
C GLY A 43 22.37 -30.80 -7.77
N ASN A 44 23.53 -31.36 -8.12
CA ASN A 44 23.63 -32.30 -9.23
C ASN A 44 23.56 -33.72 -8.68
N ASP A 45 22.76 -34.56 -9.31
CA ASP A 45 22.76 -35.99 -8.99
C ASP A 45 24.02 -36.62 -9.60
N PRO A 46 24.90 -37.26 -8.81
CA PRO A 46 26.13 -37.87 -9.31
C PRO A 46 25.89 -39.01 -10.30
N ASN A 47 24.71 -39.65 -10.27
CA ASN A 47 24.42 -40.79 -11.15
C ASN A 47 23.88 -40.36 -12.51
N THR A 48 22.95 -39.40 -12.52
CA THR A 48 22.25 -38.96 -13.73
C THR A 48 22.79 -37.66 -14.31
N ASN A 49 23.65 -36.94 -13.58
CA ASN A 49 24.09 -35.57 -13.85
C ASN A 49 22.94 -34.57 -14.03
N GLN A 50 21.73 -34.91 -13.58
CA GLN A 50 20.58 -34.02 -13.64
C GLN A 50 20.54 -33.10 -12.42
N MET A 51 20.05 -31.89 -12.63
CA MET A 51 19.91 -30.90 -11.57
C MET A 51 18.60 -31.13 -10.82
N TYR A 52 18.68 -31.20 -9.49
CA TYR A 52 17.52 -31.30 -8.61
C TYR A 52 17.49 -30.11 -7.66
N ILE A 53 16.28 -29.73 -7.28
CA ILE A 53 15.98 -28.70 -6.30
C ILE A 53 15.59 -29.41 -5.00
N ILE A 54 16.20 -28.99 -3.89
CA ILE A 54 15.91 -29.48 -2.54
C ILE A 54 14.87 -28.55 -1.94
N MET A 55 13.66 -29.08 -1.74
CA MET A 55 12.55 -28.38 -1.12
C MET A 55 12.80 -28.24 0.39
N GLU A 56 12.10 -27.32 1.06
CA GLU A 56 12.27 -27.07 2.50
C GLU A 56 11.92 -28.26 3.39
N ASN A 57 11.06 -29.16 2.90
CA ASN A 57 10.73 -30.42 3.57
C ASN A 57 11.78 -31.53 3.38
N GLY A 58 12.83 -31.29 2.58
CA GLY A 58 13.87 -32.26 2.25
C GLY A 58 13.61 -33.08 0.98
N ASP A 59 12.44 -32.93 0.36
CA ASP A 59 12.12 -33.61 -0.88
C ASP A 59 12.97 -33.06 -2.03
N ARG A 60 13.23 -33.92 -3.01
CA ARG A 60 14.00 -33.56 -4.21
C ARG A 60 13.06 -33.49 -5.40
N VAL A 61 13.02 -32.35 -6.06
CA VAL A 61 12.25 -32.12 -7.29
C VAL A 61 13.23 -31.97 -8.44
N LEU A 62 12.98 -32.66 -9.55
CA LEU A 62 13.81 -32.54 -10.73
C LEU A 62 13.65 -31.14 -11.36
N MET A 63 14.77 -30.46 -11.62
CA MET A 63 14.75 -29.16 -12.28
C MET A 63 14.52 -29.37 -13.79
N PRO A 64 13.52 -28.71 -14.40
CA PRO A 64 13.31 -28.83 -15.84
C PRO A 64 14.52 -28.32 -16.63
N PRO A 65 14.95 -29.03 -17.68
CA PRO A 65 16.13 -28.64 -18.46
C PRO A 65 15.92 -27.35 -19.24
N ASN A 66 14.67 -26.97 -19.52
CA ASN A 66 14.32 -25.77 -20.29
C ASN A 66 14.46 -24.47 -19.48
N ILE A 67 14.76 -24.55 -18.18
CA ILE A 67 14.83 -23.41 -17.27
C ILE A 67 16.29 -23.10 -16.98
N HIS A 68 16.80 -22.03 -17.59
CA HIS A 68 18.20 -21.61 -17.46
C HIS A 68 18.37 -20.32 -16.67
N SER A 69 17.29 -19.59 -16.41
CA SER A 69 17.32 -18.27 -15.77
C SER A 69 16.07 -18.05 -14.93
N VAL A 70 16.15 -17.16 -13.94
CA VAL A 70 15.03 -16.76 -13.09
C VAL A 70 14.87 -15.25 -13.10
N PRO A 71 13.65 -14.71 -12.96
CA PRO A 71 12.39 -15.42 -12.73
C PRO A 71 11.83 -16.11 -13.97
N ALA A 72 11.27 -17.31 -13.79
CA ALA A 72 10.66 -18.10 -14.87
C ALA A 72 9.31 -18.68 -14.46
N LEU A 73 8.32 -18.59 -15.35
CA LEU A 73 7.02 -19.20 -15.20
C LEU A 73 6.88 -20.31 -16.23
N LEU A 74 6.69 -21.55 -15.75
CA LEU A 74 6.37 -22.71 -16.56
C LEU A 74 4.86 -22.91 -16.59
N MET A 75 4.26 -22.82 -17.78
CA MET A 75 2.82 -23.00 -17.98
C MET A 75 2.53 -24.42 -18.45
N LEU A 76 1.94 -25.27 -17.61
CA LEU A 76 1.66 -26.66 -17.99
C LEU A 76 0.51 -26.73 -19.01
N GLY A 77 -0.50 -25.88 -18.85
CA GLY A 77 -1.64 -25.80 -19.77
C GLY A 77 -1.33 -25.24 -21.16
N ALA A 78 -0.15 -24.64 -21.35
CA ALA A 78 0.28 -24.02 -22.61
C ALA A 78 1.48 -24.77 -23.22
N ASN A 79 1.39 -26.10 -23.32
CA ASN A 79 2.44 -26.96 -23.90
C ASN A 79 3.82 -26.79 -23.25
N TYR A 80 3.87 -26.68 -21.91
CA TYR A 80 5.11 -26.47 -21.16
C TYR A 80 5.90 -25.22 -21.60
N LYS A 81 5.19 -24.19 -22.09
CA LYS A 81 5.82 -22.91 -22.45
C LYS A 81 6.40 -22.24 -21.21
N VAL A 82 7.62 -21.72 -21.37
CA VAL A 82 8.31 -20.95 -20.34
C VAL A 82 8.26 -19.46 -20.69
N VAL A 83 7.90 -18.62 -19.72
CA VAL A 83 7.90 -17.16 -19.81
C VAL A 83 8.86 -16.61 -18.76
N TYR A 84 9.62 -15.58 -19.10
CA TYR A 84 10.70 -15.07 -18.26
C TYR A 84 10.49 -13.60 -17.88
N GLY A 85 11.11 -13.19 -16.77
CA GLY A 85 11.25 -11.77 -16.42
C GLY A 85 9.92 -11.03 -16.25
N ASP A 86 9.88 -9.79 -16.74
CA ASP A 86 8.70 -8.91 -16.66
C ASP A 86 7.55 -9.36 -17.57
N GLU A 87 7.76 -10.27 -18.53
CA GLU A 87 6.67 -10.82 -19.36
C GLU A 87 5.67 -11.63 -18.51
N ILE A 88 6.14 -12.19 -17.40
CA ILE A 88 5.29 -12.89 -16.43
C ILE A 88 4.25 -11.93 -15.86
N ILE A 89 4.63 -10.69 -15.58
CA ILE A 89 3.73 -9.66 -15.05
C ILE A 89 2.68 -9.31 -16.11
N LYS A 90 3.12 -9.02 -17.34
CA LYS A 90 2.25 -8.67 -18.48
C LYS A 90 1.21 -9.75 -18.77
N HIS A 91 1.56 -11.02 -18.56
CA HIS A 91 0.63 -12.14 -18.75
C HIS A 91 -0.55 -12.11 -17.78
N TYR A 92 -0.35 -11.69 -16.52
CA TYR A 92 -1.38 -11.68 -15.49
C TYR A 92 -2.09 -10.33 -15.30
N GLU A 93 -1.49 -9.23 -15.76
CA GLU A 93 -2.14 -7.90 -15.77
C GLU A 93 -3.59 -7.90 -16.28
N PRO A 94 -3.94 -8.47 -17.45
CA PRO A 94 -5.32 -8.41 -17.95
C PRO A 94 -6.31 -9.13 -17.03
N ASN A 95 -5.91 -10.25 -16.43
CA ASN A 95 -6.75 -11.00 -15.50
C ASN A 95 -7.06 -10.17 -14.25
N ILE A 96 -6.04 -9.50 -13.70
CA ILE A 96 -6.18 -8.65 -12.52
C ILE A 96 -7.09 -7.44 -12.82
N VAL A 97 -6.97 -6.85 -14.01
CA VAL A 97 -7.82 -5.72 -14.42
C VAL A 97 -9.27 -6.18 -14.55
N ASN A 98 -9.50 -7.34 -15.17
CA ASN A 98 -10.84 -7.92 -15.28
C ASN A 98 -11.44 -8.23 -13.91
N ASP A 99 -10.68 -8.82 -12.98
CA ASP A 99 -11.15 -9.12 -11.63
C ASP A 99 -11.53 -7.85 -10.86
N LYS A 100 -10.74 -6.78 -11.01
CA LYS A 100 -11.05 -5.46 -10.42
C LYS A 100 -12.31 -4.84 -11.02
N MET A 101 -12.48 -4.94 -12.34
CA MET A 101 -13.68 -4.45 -13.01
C MET A 101 -14.91 -5.24 -12.55
N LEU A 102 -14.82 -6.57 -12.47
CA LEU A 102 -15.91 -7.42 -11.98
C LEU A 102 -16.25 -7.09 -10.52
N ALA A 103 -15.25 -6.94 -9.65
CA ALA A 103 -15.45 -6.61 -8.24
C ALA A 103 -16.10 -5.23 -8.04
N THR A 104 -15.88 -4.28 -8.95
CA THR A 104 -16.49 -2.95 -8.92
C THR A 104 -17.79 -2.86 -9.71
N ASN A 105 -18.33 -3.97 -10.21
CA ASN A 105 -19.46 -3.99 -11.15
C ASN A 105 -19.27 -3.03 -12.33
N PHE A 106 -18.04 -2.92 -12.84
CA PHE A 106 -17.60 -2.00 -13.90
C PHE A 106 -17.78 -0.51 -13.56
N ASN A 107 -18.06 -0.19 -12.29
CA ASN A 107 -18.33 1.18 -11.85
C ASN A 107 -17.04 1.93 -11.43
N GLY A 108 -15.86 1.29 -11.57
CA GLY A 108 -14.55 1.90 -11.38
C GLY A 108 -14.14 2.16 -9.94
N GLU A 109 -15.09 2.26 -9.01
CA GLU A 109 -14.84 2.48 -7.59
C GLU A 109 -15.35 1.30 -6.73
N PRO A 110 -14.61 0.90 -5.68
CA PRO A 110 -15.08 -0.10 -4.74
C PRO A 110 -16.26 0.45 -3.92
N SER A 111 -17.33 -0.34 -3.79
CA SER A 111 -18.46 -0.01 -2.93
C SER A 111 -17.98 0.19 -1.49
N GLY A 112 -18.16 1.40 -0.95
CA GLY A 112 -17.80 1.71 0.44
C GLY A 112 -18.52 0.76 1.41
N PHE A 113 -17.80 0.30 2.44
CA PHE A 113 -18.37 -0.52 3.49
C PHE A 113 -19.47 0.28 4.23
N SER A 114 -20.74 -0.08 4.05
CA SER A 114 -21.84 0.44 4.87
C SER A 114 -22.07 -0.48 6.06
N LEU A 115 -21.78 -0.01 7.28
CA LEU A 115 -22.08 -0.75 8.51
C LEU A 115 -23.58 -0.63 8.80
N SER A 116 -24.39 -1.48 8.17
CA SER A 116 -25.83 -1.57 8.45
C SER A 116 -26.16 -2.95 9.00
N GLY A 117 -26.39 -3.01 10.32
CA GLY A 117 -26.74 -4.25 11.03
C GLY A 117 -26.93 -4.06 12.54
N ASN A 118 -28.14 -3.63 12.91
CA ASN A 118 -28.81 -3.66 14.23
C ASN A 118 -28.02 -4.03 15.49
N GLY A 119 -27.87 -3.06 16.38
CA GLY A 119 -27.44 -3.30 17.77
C GLY A 119 -27.31 -2.08 18.69
N SER A 120 -28.21 -1.09 18.61
CA SER A 120 -28.80 -0.37 19.76
C SER A 120 -29.47 0.91 19.27
N SER A 121 -30.78 0.99 19.49
CA SER A 121 -31.57 2.20 19.31
C SER A 121 -31.05 3.30 20.24
N LEU A 122 -30.41 4.31 19.68
CA LEU A 122 -30.38 5.65 20.24
C LEU A 122 -30.86 6.60 19.13
N LEU A 123 -32.18 6.79 19.09
CA LEU A 123 -32.74 7.97 18.48
C LEU A 123 -32.18 9.19 19.22
N ASP A 124 -31.34 9.97 18.54
CA ASP A 124 -31.41 11.41 18.66
C ASP A 124 -31.43 12.02 17.26
N THR A 125 -32.32 12.99 17.11
CA THR A 125 -32.90 13.41 15.84
C THR A 125 -31.93 14.33 15.12
N GLY A 126 -31.20 13.80 14.13
CA GLY A 126 -30.47 14.59 13.12
C GLY A 126 -28.98 14.28 13.03
N SER A 127 -28.62 13.21 12.29
CA SER A 127 -27.23 12.86 12.01
C SER A 127 -27.02 12.37 10.58
N VAL A 128 -26.08 12.98 9.85
CA VAL A 128 -25.34 12.36 8.74
C VAL A 128 -23.87 12.67 9.00
N GLY A 129 -23.13 11.72 9.56
CA GLY A 129 -21.72 11.90 9.87
C GLY A 129 -21.20 10.83 10.81
N ILE A 130 -20.50 9.86 10.25
CA ILE A 130 -19.77 8.81 10.97
C ILE A 130 -18.55 9.49 11.63
N SER A 131 -18.56 9.67 12.95
CA SER A 131 -17.38 10.16 13.69
C SER A 131 -16.64 8.99 14.33
N LEU A 132 -15.42 8.75 13.83
CA LEU A 132 -14.43 7.86 14.42
C LEU A 132 -13.82 8.56 15.66
N ALA A 133 -14.48 8.46 16.81
CA ALA A 133 -13.95 9.02 18.06
C ALA A 133 -13.63 7.91 19.06
N ALA A 134 -12.36 7.88 19.46
CA ALA A 134 -11.79 7.00 20.47
C ALA A 134 -12.60 7.03 21.79
N SER A 135 -12.80 5.86 22.38
CA SER A 135 -13.41 5.68 23.70
C SER A 135 -12.54 6.32 24.79
N TYR A 136 -12.84 7.56 25.17
CA TYR A 136 -12.28 8.21 26.35
C TYR A 136 -13.29 8.11 27.50
N SER A 137 -12.98 7.25 28.48
CA SER A 137 -13.76 7.15 29.73
C SER A 137 -13.33 8.27 30.68
N GLY A 138 -13.97 9.43 30.56
CA GLY A 138 -13.69 10.57 31.42
C GLY A 138 -14.85 11.55 31.41
N ARG A 139 -15.61 11.57 32.50
CA ARG A 139 -16.75 12.47 32.71
C ARG A 139 -16.25 13.92 32.80
N GLN A 140 -16.23 14.65 31.69
CA GLN A 140 -16.20 16.11 31.70
C GLN A 140 -17.27 16.65 30.77
N THR A 141 -18.21 17.40 31.35
CA THR A 141 -19.21 18.16 30.60
C THR A 141 -18.50 19.40 30.03
N ILE A 142 -18.19 19.39 28.75
CA ILE A 142 -17.67 20.58 28.06
C ILE A 142 -18.87 21.39 27.61
N GLN A 143 -19.17 22.47 28.33
CA GLN A 143 -20.22 23.40 27.91
C GLN A 143 -19.70 24.24 26.75
N THR A 144 -19.99 23.79 25.54
CA THR A 144 -19.63 24.50 24.31
C THR A 144 -20.55 25.73 24.19
N PRO A 145 -20.01 26.95 24.01
CA PRO A 145 -20.83 28.12 23.77
C PRO A 145 -21.68 27.92 22.49
N PRO A 146 -22.88 28.53 22.40
CA PRO A 146 -23.72 28.41 21.23
C PRO A 146 -22.98 28.83 19.97
N PRO A 147 -23.16 28.15 18.83
CA PRO A 147 -22.58 28.58 17.57
C PRO A 147 -23.21 29.91 17.15
N GLU A 148 -22.44 31.00 17.22
CA GLU A 148 -22.84 32.25 16.60
C GLU A 148 -22.89 32.07 15.07
N LYS A 149 -24.09 32.15 14.51
CA LYS A 149 -24.31 32.20 13.06
C LYS A 149 -23.94 33.59 12.55
N GLY A 150 -22.65 33.84 12.38
CA GLY A 150 -22.13 34.94 11.58
C GLY A 150 -21.89 34.50 10.13
N ASN A 151 -22.53 35.16 9.17
CA ASN A 151 -22.23 34.97 7.75
C ASN A 151 -20.89 35.64 7.43
N ASN A 152 -19.78 34.91 7.59
CA ASN A 152 -18.45 35.42 7.32
C ASN A 152 -18.15 35.34 5.81
N LYS A 153 -18.83 36.17 5.01
CA LYS A 153 -18.27 36.57 3.72
C LYS A 153 -17.12 37.53 4.02
N ILE A 154 -15.90 37.07 3.81
CA ILE A 154 -14.72 37.93 3.81
C ILE A 154 -14.93 38.93 2.67
N LYS A 155 -15.19 40.19 3.00
CA LYS A 155 -15.04 41.31 2.06
C LYS A 155 -13.55 41.60 2.00
N ASP A 156 -12.97 41.53 0.81
CA ASP A 156 -11.57 41.86 0.58
C ASP A 156 -11.28 43.27 1.13
N GLY A 157 -10.45 43.36 2.18
CA GLY A 157 -9.93 44.65 2.67
C GLY A 157 -9.84 44.88 4.18
N ASP A 158 -10.38 44.01 5.06
CA ASP A 158 -10.29 44.22 6.51
C ASP A 158 -9.07 43.52 7.13
N ASN A 159 -7.92 44.22 7.12
CA ASN A 159 -6.62 43.75 7.63
C ASN A 159 -6.47 43.91 9.17
N THR A 160 -7.57 44.15 9.88
CA THR A 160 -7.58 44.45 11.32
C THR A 160 -7.14 43.26 12.16
N MET A 161 -7.56 42.04 11.77
CA MET A 161 -7.26 40.82 12.53
C MET A 161 -5.82 40.34 12.33
N THR A 162 -5.25 40.53 11.12
CA THR A 162 -3.84 40.24 10.83
C THR A 162 -2.91 41.17 11.58
N ASN A 163 -3.23 42.46 11.67
CA ASN A 163 -2.41 43.44 12.39
C ASN A 163 -2.38 43.16 13.90
N GLN A 164 -3.53 42.80 14.49
CA GLN A 164 -3.60 42.42 15.91
C GLN A 164 -2.82 41.14 16.22
N MET A 165 -2.84 40.16 15.30
CA MET A 165 -2.10 38.91 15.47
C MET A 165 -0.59 39.12 15.31
N GLU A 166 -0.17 40.04 14.46
CA GLU A 166 1.23 40.41 14.28
C GLU A 166 1.79 41.21 15.47
N GLU A 167 0.98 42.10 16.07
CA GLU A 167 1.32 42.79 17.31
C GLU A 167 1.42 41.83 18.50
N MET A 168 0.52 40.85 18.64
CA MET A 168 0.63 39.83 19.68
C MET A 168 1.85 38.93 19.52
N ARG A 169 2.19 38.54 18.27
CA ARG A 169 3.40 37.77 17.98
C ARG A 169 4.66 38.59 18.33
N LYS A 170 4.69 39.88 17.98
CA LYS A 170 5.80 40.81 18.30
C LYS A 170 5.94 41.09 19.80
N ALA A 171 4.83 41.12 20.53
CA ALA A 171 4.82 41.26 21.99
C ALA A 171 5.31 39.99 22.71
N GLN A 172 4.99 38.79 22.19
CA GLN A 172 5.53 37.53 22.69
C GLN A 172 7.04 37.42 22.44
N ASP A 173 7.52 37.75 21.24
CA ASP A 173 8.96 37.72 20.92
C ASP A 173 9.76 38.72 21.78
N SER A 174 9.17 39.87 22.12
CA SER A 174 9.80 40.84 23.02
C SER A 174 9.87 40.37 24.48
N GLN A 175 8.95 39.51 24.93
CA GLN A 175 9.03 38.89 26.26
C GLN A 175 10.03 37.73 26.34
N LEU A 176 10.29 37.04 25.21
CA LEU A 176 11.30 35.97 25.13
C LEU A 176 12.73 36.48 24.86
N GLY A 177 12.93 37.80 24.72
CA GLY A 177 14.25 38.41 24.65
C GLY A 177 15.05 38.10 23.38
N ILE A 178 14.40 37.69 22.29
CA ILE A 178 15.07 37.43 21.01
C ILE A 178 14.99 38.70 20.17
N GLY A 179 15.94 39.61 20.42
CA GLY A 179 16.14 40.81 19.62
C GLY A 179 16.60 40.50 18.18
N PRO A 180 16.56 41.49 17.26
CA PRO A 180 16.90 41.31 15.86
C PRO A 180 18.32 40.79 15.69
N GLN A 181 18.47 39.80 14.79
CA GLN A 181 19.74 39.21 14.41
C GLN A 181 20.75 40.29 14.03
N THR A 182 21.90 40.24 14.69
CA THR A 182 23.10 41.05 14.45
C THR A 182 23.50 41.00 12.98
N LYS A 183 23.77 42.16 12.37
CA LYS A 183 24.35 42.26 11.03
C LYS A 183 25.62 41.42 10.94
N ASN A 184 25.72 40.59 9.89
CA ASN A 184 26.85 39.70 9.64
C ASN A 184 28.18 40.50 9.55
N PRO A 185 29.18 40.22 10.42
CA PRO A 185 30.44 40.97 10.45
C PRO A 185 31.39 40.65 9.29
N PHE A 186 31.02 39.76 8.36
CA PHE A 186 31.83 39.36 7.21
C PHE A 186 31.47 40.04 5.88
N LEU A 187 30.43 40.88 5.84
CA LEU A 187 30.16 41.74 4.69
C LEU A 187 30.75 43.12 4.94
N GLN A 188 32.07 43.24 4.81
CA GLN A 188 32.70 44.53 4.55
C GLN A 188 32.78 44.71 3.04
N THR A 189 32.16 45.80 2.56
CA THR A 189 32.30 46.31 1.19
C THR A 189 33.79 46.58 0.93
N ILE A 190 34.33 45.96 -0.12
CA ILE A 190 35.49 46.47 -0.87
C ILE A 190 35.01 47.53 -1.86
#